data_AF-A0AAD9AWJ6-F1
#
_entry.id   AF-A0AAD9AWJ6-F1
#
_cell.length_a   1.000
_cell.length_b   1.000
_cell.length_c   1.000
_cell.angle_alpha   90.00
_cell.angle_beta   90.00
_cell.angle_gamma   90.00
#
_symmetry.space_group_name_H-M   'P 1'
#
loop_
_entity.id
_entity.type
_entity.pdbx_description
1 polymer ?
#
loop_
_entity_poly.entity_id
_entity_poly.type
_entity_poly.pdbx_seq_one_letter_code
_entity_poly.pdbx_strand_id
1 'polypeptide(L)'
;MASLVASDPETFSDWESHMTPPYIHVYHTRQRIRDIASQTSNETHRTHLLGFLAYVESSFAKEYQEADNLFARGRVTRKHFAKLFGPNEVVVTFEDGEPSNPRYMIDMETYRQLHDEEEDKSDTRHVLEEGLMDNDEPPGGPFVMLLPTTMVGFGMHDKKWHVIEGKGNGLIILLHGGPGTGKTLTAESVAELAKKPLYRVTCGDIGTDPESVEKYLESAFYIATIWEAVLLLDESDVFLEQRQKTDLERNALVSVFLRALEYYEGIMILTSNRVGTFDDAFRSRMQLALYYPPLDEKGRMTIWTNFIYLLEEEQKELDQATSNEKDMVDIQDLRRMAPVLAKENFNGRQIRNVITTARQLARFTGRRMESKHVQRTMAVAKEFEDYVDKARDDPNILESSL
;
A
#
# COMPACT_ATOMS: atom_id res chain seq x y z
N MET A 1 15.16 -28.22 -24.80
CA MET A 1 15.25 -26.95 -25.54
C MET A 1 14.63 -25.86 -24.70
N ALA A 2 15.47 -24.97 -24.16
CA ALA A 2 15.16 -23.57 -23.86
C ALA A 2 16.53 -22.88 -23.83
N SER A 3 16.88 -22.25 -24.95
CA SER A 3 18.12 -21.51 -25.09
C SER A 3 18.03 -20.23 -24.26
N LEU A 4 18.92 -20.08 -23.27
CA LEU A 4 19.23 -18.77 -22.71
C LEU A 4 19.95 -17.96 -23.81
N VAL A 5 19.14 -17.31 -24.65
CA VAL A 5 19.61 -16.24 -25.53
C VAL A 5 19.71 -15.02 -24.64
N ALA A 6 20.92 -14.46 -24.53
CA ALA A 6 21.15 -13.16 -23.93
C ALA A 6 20.41 -12.12 -24.77
N SER A 7 19.20 -11.78 -24.36
CA SER A 7 18.40 -10.70 -24.95
C SER A 7 18.78 -9.39 -24.29
N ASP A 8 19.95 -8.86 -24.66
CA ASP A 8 20.20 -7.45 -25.03
C ASP A 8 21.72 -7.16 -24.96
N PRO A 9 22.36 -6.67 -26.03
CA PRO A 9 23.71 -6.12 -25.93
C PRO A 9 23.75 -4.81 -25.12
N GLU A 10 22.62 -4.12 -24.98
CA GLU A 10 22.53 -2.83 -24.26
C GLU A 10 22.44 -2.98 -22.72
N THR A 11 22.01 -4.14 -22.20
CA THR A 11 22.03 -4.42 -20.74
C THR A 11 23.44 -4.58 -20.17
N PHE A 12 24.45 -4.73 -21.01
CA PHE A 12 25.86 -4.77 -20.63
C PHE A 12 26.61 -3.46 -20.90
N SER A 13 25.94 -2.35 -21.25
CA SER A 13 26.66 -1.08 -21.49
C SER A 13 27.34 -0.50 -20.24
N ASP A 14 26.96 -0.99 -19.05
CA ASP A 14 27.49 -0.57 -17.74
C ASP A 14 28.45 -1.60 -17.10
N TRP A 15 29.02 -2.56 -17.85
CA TRP A 15 29.93 -3.55 -17.25
C TRP A 15 31.19 -2.90 -16.63
N GLU A 16 31.66 -1.77 -17.17
CA GLU A 16 32.81 -1.02 -16.65
C GLU A 16 32.51 -0.38 -15.28
N SER A 17 31.26 0.01 -15.01
CA SER A 17 30.85 0.59 -13.72
C SER A 17 30.62 -0.49 -12.64
N HIS A 18 30.35 -1.74 -13.03
CA HIS A 18 30.11 -2.87 -12.12
C HIS A 18 31.33 -3.78 -11.85
N MET A 19 32.40 -3.65 -12.63
CA MET A 19 33.65 -4.42 -12.45
C MET A 19 34.77 -3.54 -11.89
N THR A 20 34.53 -2.92 -10.75
CA THR A 20 35.57 -2.20 -10.00
C THR A 20 36.35 -3.16 -9.08
N PRO A 21 37.70 -3.07 -9.03
CA PRO A 21 38.48 -3.81 -8.05
C PRO A 21 37.96 -3.53 -6.63
N PRO A 22 37.72 -4.54 -5.79
CA PRO A 22 38.33 -5.88 -5.81
C PRO A 22 37.43 -7.01 -6.37
N TYR A 23 36.56 -6.75 -7.36
CA TYR A 23 35.76 -7.76 -8.08
C TYR A 23 34.94 -8.71 -7.18
N ILE A 24 34.08 -8.13 -6.35
CA ILE A 24 33.28 -8.85 -5.32
C ILE A 24 32.43 -9.99 -5.91
N HIS A 25 31.79 -9.76 -7.06
CA HIS A 25 31.00 -10.79 -7.75
C HIS A 25 31.82 -12.04 -8.08
N VAL A 26 33.09 -11.86 -8.48
CA VAL A 26 33.99 -12.96 -8.81
C VAL A 26 34.45 -13.69 -7.55
N TYR A 27 34.66 -12.99 -6.43
CA TYR A 27 35.00 -13.62 -5.15
C TYR A 27 33.96 -14.67 -4.71
N HIS A 28 32.66 -14.35 -4.76
CA HIS A 28 31.59 -15.27 -4.34
C HIS A 28 31.34 -16.39 -5.35
N THR A 29 31.51 -16.13 -6.64
CA THR A 29 31.19 -17.09 -7.70
C THR A 29 32.39 -17.91 -8.20
N ARG A 30 33.61 -17.65 -7.70
CA ARG A 30 34.87 -18.28 -8.14
C ARG A 30 34.80 -19.80 -8.25
N GLN A 31 34.20 -20.46 -7.27
CA GLN A 31 34.11 -21.91 -7.24
C GLN A 31 33.10 -22.43 -8.27
N ARG A 32 31.97 -21.75 -8.41
CA ARG A 32 30.96 -22.06 -9.45
C ARG A 32 31.49 -21.84 -10.86
N ILE A 33 32.29 -20.79 -11.09
CA ILE A 33 32.94 -20.55 -12.39
C ILE A 33 33.94 -21.67 -12.69
N ARG A 34 34.70 -22.16 -11.69
CA ARG A 34 35.61 -23.31 -11.82
C ARG A 34 34.85 -24.60 -12.17
N ASP A 35 33.73 -24.84 -11.51
CA ASP A 35 32.88 -26.01 -11.77
C ASP A 35 32.29 -25.95 -13.19
N ILE A 36 31.77 -24.79 -13.62
CA ILE A 36 31.26 -24.59 -14.98
C ILE A 36 32.37 -24.75 -16.03
N ALA A 37 33.58 -24.24 -15.76
CA ALA A 37 34.73 -24.41 -16.64
C ALA A 37 35.13 -25.89 -16.79
N SER A 38 34.95 -26.71 -15.75
CA SER A 38 35.23 -28.15 -15.79
C SER A 38 34.17 -28.97 -16.55
N GLN A 39 32.92 -28.50 -16.56
CA GLN A 39 31.77 -29.20 -17.16
C GLN A 39 31.50 -28.78 -18.61
N THR A 40 32.15 -27.72 -19.09
CA THR A 40 31.91 -27.17 -20.44
C THR A 40 32.64 -28.01 -21.50
N SER A 41 31.90 -28.49 -22.50
CA SER A 41 32.43 -29.28 -23.63
C SER A 41 33.18 -28.45 -24.69
N ASN A 42 33.05 -27.12 -24.64
CA ASN A 42 33.72 -26.19 -25.56
C ASN A 42 35.11 -25.77 -25.03
N GLU A 43 36.17 -26.22 -25.71
CA GLU A 43 37.56 -26.03 -25.31
C GLU A 43 38.01 -24.56 -25.31
N THR A 44 37.46 -23.74 -26.22
CA THR A 44 37.75 -22.30 -26.29
C THR A 44 37.17 -21.56 -25.08
N HIS A 45 35.92 -21.86 -24.71
CA HIS A 45 35.28 -21.26 -23.53
C HIS A 45 35.96 -21.67 -22.23
N ARG A 46 36.37 -22.94 -22.14
CA ARG A 46 37.15 -23.44 -21.00
C ARG A 46 38.46 -22.67 -20.85
N THR A 47 39.16 -22.42 -21.96
CA THR A 47 40.43 -21.69 -21.95
C THR A 47 40.25 -20.23 -21.53
N HIS A 48 39.20 -19.55 -22.02
CA HIS A 48 38.91 -18.17 -21.64
C HIS A 48 38.49 -18.04 -20.17
N LEU A 49 37.62 -18.92 -19.67
CA LEU A 49 37.18 -18.90 -18.27
C LEU A 49 38.32 -19.20 -17.30
N LEU A 50 39.15 -20.20 -17.60
CA LEU A 50 40.32 -20.53 -16.78
C LEU A 50 41.39 -19.44 -16.85
N GLY A 51 41.59 -18.81 -18.02
CA GLY A 51 42.52 -17.68 -18.17
C GLY A 51 42.08 -16.45 -17.37
N PHE A 52 40.79 -16.14 -17.38
CA PHE A 52 40.22 -15.07 -16.58
C PHE A 52 40.34 -15.35 -15.07
N LEU A 53 39.99 -16.56 -14.62
CA LEU A 53 40.16 -16.96 -13.22
C LEU A 53 41.64 -16.91 -12.79
N ALA A 54 42.56 -17.39 -13.62
CA ALA A 54 43.99 -17.35 -13.33
C ALA A 54 44.51 -15.91 -13.19
N TYR A 55 44.02 -14.99 -14.02
CA TYR A 55 44.36 -13.56 -13.91
C TYR A 55 43.86 -12.96 -12.60
N VAL A 56 42.58 -13.18 -12.25
CA VAL A 56 41.98 -12.65 -11.01
C VAL A 56 42.65 -13.24 -9.78
N GLU A 57 42.92 -14.55 -9.77
CA GLU A 57 43.64 -15.20 -8.67
C GLU A 57 45.07 -14.70 -8.56
N SER A 58 45.80 -14.52 -9.68
CA SER A 58 47.17 -13.99 -9.62
C SER A 58 47.26 -12.57 -9.05
N SER A 59 46.24 -11.74 -9.29
CA SER A 59 46.23 -10.32 -8.92
C SER A 59 45.62 -10.07 -7.54
N PHE A 60 44.64 -10.87 -7.10
CA PHE A 60 43.90 -10.64 -5.85
C PHE A 60 43.92 -11.82 -4.86
N ALA A 61 44.66 -12.91 -5.13
CA ALA A 61 44.72 -14.08 -4.23
C ALA A 61 45.11 -13.72 -2.80
N LYS A 62 46.05 -12.79 -2.62
CA LYS A 62 46.50 -12.39 -1.28
C LYS A 62 45.38 -11.75 -0.46
N GLU A 63 44.54 -10.92 -1.11
CA GLU A 63 43.43 -10.23 -0.46
C GLU A 63 42.23 -11.17 -0.23
N TYR A 64 41.98 -12.10 -1.15
CA TYR A 64 40.93 -13.10 -1.02
C TYR A 64 41.24 -14.13 0.06
N GLN A 65 42.50 -14.59 0.14
CA GLN A 65 42.95 -15.47 1.22
C GLN A 65 42.94 -14.77 2.58
N GLU A 66 43.22 -13.47 2.63
CA GLU A 66 43.09 -12.66 3.85
C GLU A 66 41.63 -12.65 4.34
N ALA A 67 40.67 -12.41 3.43
CA ALA A 67 39.24 -12.46 3.73
C ALA A 67 38.78 -13.87 4.19
N ASP A 68 39.12 -14.92 3.43
CA ASP A 68 38.77 -16.30 3.75
C ASP A 68 39.30 -16.72 5.14
N ASN A 69 40.55 -16.34 5.48
CA ASN A 69 41.15 -16.66 6.78
C ASN A 69 40.49 -15.90 7.94
N LEU A 70 40.03 -14.67 7.71
CA LEU A 70 39.31 -13.89 8.71
C LEU A 70 37.91 -14.45 8.95
N PHE A 71 37.20 -14.81 7.87
CA PHE A 71 35.88 -15.44 7.95
C PHE A 71 35.91 -16.81 8.60
N ALA A 72 36.93 -17.62 8.32
CA ALA A 72 37.16 -18.91 9.01
C ALA A 72 37.35 -18.77 10.53
N ARG A 73 37.75 -17.58 11.00
CA ARG A 73 37.92 -17.25 12.42
C ARG A 73 36.74 -16.45 13.01
N GLY A 74 35.67 -16.24 12.25
CA GLY A 74 34.47 -15.51 12.68
C GLY A 74 34.65 -14.00 12.84
N ARG A 75 35.66 -13.41 12.21
CA ARG A 75 35.98 -11.96 12.31
C ARG A 75 35.89 -11.29 10.95
N VAL A 76 35.46 -10.03 10.93
CA VAL A 76 35.30 -9.23 9.71
C VAL A 76 35.89 -7.84 9.94
N THR A 77 36.66 -7.33 8.97
CA THR A 77 37.20 -5.96 8.99
C THR A 77 36.56 -5.13 7.89
N ARG A 78 36.55 -3.78 8.03
CA ARG A 78 35.95 -2.85 7.05
C ARG A 78 36.38 -3.12 5.60
N LYS A 79 37.65 -3.47 5.37
CA LYS A 79 38.22 -3.78 4.04
C LYS A 79 37.57 -5.01 3.38
N HIS A 80 37.10 -5.96 4.17
CA HIS A 80 36.55 -7.24 3.67
C HIS A 80 35.03 -7.36 3.92
N PHE A 81 34.39 -6.35 4.48
CA PHE A 81 32.95 -6.35 4.78
C PHE A 81 32.10 -6.64 3.53
N ALA A 82 32.43 -5.99 2.40
CA ALA A 82 31.72 -6.20 1.14
C ALA A 82 31.94 -7.60 0.51
N LYS A 83 32.79 -8.45 1.10
CA LYS A 83 33.02 -9.85 0.68
C LYS A 83 32.33 -10.87 1.60
N LEU A 84 31.59 -10.40 2.61
CA LEU A 84 30.89 -11.26 3.57
C LEU A 84 29.61 -11.86 2.97
N PHE A 85 28.92 -11.09 2.13
CA PHE A 85 27.67 -11.49 1.50
C PHE A 85 27.77 -11.27 0.00
N GLY A 86 27.37 -12.29 -0.76
CA GLY A 86 27.25 -12.19 -2.20
C GLY A 86 26.12 -11.23 -2.60
N PRO A 87 26.24 -10.58 -3.76
CA PRO A 87 25.14 -9.81 -4.32
C PRO A 87 23.93 -10.75 -4.54
N ASN A 88 22.77 -10.34 -4.00
CA ASN A 88 21.52 -11.10 -3.96
C ASN A 88 21.54 -12.39 -3.09
N GLU A 89 22.50 -12.53 -2.17
CA GLU A 89 22.50 -13.62 -1.20
C GLU A 89 21.54 -13.30 -0.04
N VAL A 90 20.60 -14.21 0.24
CA VAL A 90 19.65 -14.07 1.35
C VAL A 90 20.40 -14.37 2.65
N VAL A 91 20.63 -13.32 3.46
CA VAL A 91 21.52 -13.38 4.64
C VAL A 91 20.87 -14.08 5.84
N VAL A 92 19.55 -14.29 5.83
CA VAL A 92 18.83 -14.93 6.93
C VAL A 92 17.91 -16.02 6.41
N THR A 93 18.28 -17.28 6.62
CA THR A 93 17.40 -18.44 6.44
C THR A 93 16.99 -18.96 7.81
N PHE A 94 15.68 -18.88 8.11
CA PHE A 94 15.11 -19.47 9.31
C PHE A 94 14.76 -20.94 9.03
N GLU A 95 15.47 -21.87 9.67
CA GLU A 95 15.04 -23.28 9.76
C GLU A 95 14.59 -23.53 11.20
N ASP A 96 13.36 -24.00 11.39
CA ASP A 96 12.78 -24.38 12.70
C ASP A 96 12.92 -23.32 13.83
N GLY A 97 12.84 -22.03 13.47
CA GLY A 97 12.82 -20.94 14.46
C GLY A 97 14.18 -20.54 15.05
N GLU A 98 15.29 -21.09 14.55
CA GLU A 98 16.64 -20.55 14.80
C GLU A 98 17.29 -20.09 13.48
N PRO A 99 18.02 -18.97 13.47
CA PRO A 99 18.75 -18.52 12.29
C PRO A 99 19.84 -19.55 11.96
N SER A 100 19.71 -20.18 10.79
CA SER A 100 20.78 -20.99 10.22
C SER A 100 21.85 -20.03 9.64
N ASN A 101 23.11 -20.27 10.01
CA ASN A 101 24.36 -19.61 9.56
C ASN A 101 24.94 -18.44 10.43
N PRO A 102 26.27 -18.18 10.37
CA PRO A 102 27.15 -18.05 11.54
C PRO A 102 27.24 -16.61 12.07
N ARG A 103 27.37 -16.48 13.40
CA ARG A 103 27.55 -15.18 14.07
C ARG A 103 28.93 -14.61 13.79
N TYR A 104 29.02 -13.63 12.90
CA TYR A 104 30.26 -12.85 12.68
C TYR A 104 30.32 -11.69 13.67
N MET A 105 31.46 -11.54 14.35
CA MET A 105 31.67 -10.43 15.28
C MET A 105 32.37 -9.28 14.54
N ILE A 106 31.67 -8.15 14.41
CA ILE A 106 32.25 -6.89 13.91
C ILE A 106 33.01 -6.25 15.09
N ASP A 107 34.27 -5.88 14.88
CA ASP A 107 35.04 -5.27 15.94
C ASP A 107 34.56 -3.83 16.26
N MET A 108 34.79 -3.39 17.49
CA MET A 108 34.21 -2.15 18.01
C MET A 108 34.84 -0.87 17.44
N GLU A 109 36.03 -0.97 16.85
CA GLU A 109 36.69 0.11 16.12
C GLU A 109 36.06 0.26 14.72
N THR A 110 35.74 -0.86 14.07
CA THR A 110 34.97 -0.88 12.81
C THR A 110 33.54 -0.37 12.99
N TYR A 111 32.86 -0.72 14.10
CA TYR A 111 31.53 -0.21 14.42
C TYR A 111 31.50 1.32 14.57
N ARG A 112 32.46 1.90 15.31
CA ARG A 112 32.54 3.35 15.48
C ARG A 112 32.81 4.09 14.17
N GLN A 113 33.65 3.55 13.30
CA GLN A 113 33.95 4.16 11.99
C GLN A 113 32.78 4.10 10.99
N LEU A 114 31.83 3.17 11.15
CA LEU A 114 30.62 3.09 10.32
C LEU A 114 29.52 4.03 10.79
N HIS A 115 29.62 4.54 12.02
CA HIS A 115 28.60 5.34 12.69
C HIS A 115 29.12 6.70 13.20
N ASP A 116 30.29 7.16 12.72
CA ASP A 116 30.83 8.50 12.98
C ASP A 116 30.58 9.38 11.75
N GLU A 117 29.37 9.95 11.64
CA GLU A 117 29.17 11.32 11.16
C GLU A 117 28.09 11.97 12.03
N GLU A 118 28.38 13.21 12.42
CA GLU A 118 27.56 14.09 13.24
C GLU A 118 26.18 14.30 12.59
N GLU A 119 25.11 13.76 13.19
CA GLU A 119 23.76 14.29 12.98
C GLU A 119 23.09 14.61 14.32
N ASP A 120 22.59 15.85 14.33
CA ASP A 120 21.94 16.60 15.39
C ASP A 120 21.20 15.78 16.44
N LYS A 121 21.64 15.96 17.69
CA LYS A 121 20.76 15.85 18.86
C LYS A 121 19.81 17.05 18.87
N SER A 122 18.91 17.15 17.90
CA SER A 122 17.73 18.01 18.02
C SER A 122 16.65 17.23 18.75
N ASP A 123 16.39 17.73 19.95
CA ASP A 123 15.45 17.30 20.95
C ASP A 123 14.00 17.28 20.41
N THR A 124 13.44 16.09 20.12
CA THR A 124 11.99 15.88 20.03
C THR A 124 11.60 14.51 20.58
N ARG A 125 12.07 14.17 21.78
CA ARG A 125 11.29 13.28 22.65
C ARG A 125 10.41 14.17 23.50
N HIS A 126 9.16 14.37 23.08
CA HIS A 126 8.13 14.97 23.92
C HIS A 126 7.89 14.03 25.11
N VAL A 127 8.64 14.23 26.19
CA VAL A 127 8.32 13.67 27.50
C VAL A 127 7.06 14.39 27.98
N LEU A 128 5.99 13.62 28.19
CA LEU A 128 4.73 14.15 28.73
C LEU A 128 4.99 14.73 30.14
N GLU A 129 4.55 15.97 30.37
CA GLU A 129 4.70 16.65 31.67
C GLU A 129 3.88 15.95 32.76
N GLU A 130 4.39 15.98 33.99
CA GLU A 130 3.87 15.27 35.17
C GLU A 130 2.37 15.50 35.41
N GLY A 131 1.84 16.69 35.11
CA GLY A 131 0.41 17.01 35.26
C GLY A 131 -0.52 16.35 34.24
N LEU A 132 0.00 15.83 33.12
CA LEU A 132 -0.78 15.05 32.14
C LEU A 132 -0.89 13.57 32.52
N MET A 133 -0.01 13.06 33.39
CA MET A 133 -0.03 11.68 33.87
C MET A 133 -0.96 11.47 35.09
N ASP A 134 -1.35 12.55 35.77
CA ASP A 134 -2.21 12.53 36.97
C ASP A 134 -3.73 12.54 36.66
N ASN A 135 -4.11 12.41 35.39
CA ASN A 135 -5.52 12.47 34.98
C ASN A 135 -6.06 11.06 34.69
N ASP A 136 -6.84 10.50 35.62
CA ASP A 136 -7.47 9.17 35.50
C ASP A 136 -8.63 9.13 34.49
N GLU A 137 -9.11 10.28 34.00
CA GLU A 137 -10.15 10.35 32.97
C GLU A 137 -9.54 10.36 31.55
N PRO A 138 -9.93 9.43 30.66
CA PRO A 138 -9.42 9.41 29.29
C PRO A 138 -9.85 10.68 28.54
N PRO A 139 -8.96 11.30 27.74
CA PRO A 139 -9.28 12.53 27.02
C PRO A 139 -10.43 12.32 26.02
N GLY A 140 -11.46 13.17 26.08
CA GLY A 140 -12.70 13.06 25.29
C GLY A 140 -12.61 13.41 23.79
N GLY A 141 -11.43 13.28 23.18
CA GLY A 141 -11.24 13.45 21.73
C GLY A 141 -11.26 12.12 20.96
N PRO A 142 -11.34 12.12 19.62
CA PRO A 142 -11.10 10.92 18.82
C PRO A 142 -9.70 10.40 19.15
N PHE A 143 -9.65 9.25 19.81
CA PHE A 143 -8.43 8.65 20.30
C PHE A 143 -7.58 8.17 19.12
N VAL A 144 -6.56 8.94 18.76
CA VAL A 144 -5.57 8.54 17.76
C VAL A 144 -4.53 7.67 18.47
N MET A 145 -4.73 6.35 18.43
CA MET A 145 -3.77 5.38 18.97
C MET A 145 -2.64 5.17 17.97
N LEU A 146 -1.58 5.98 18.06
CA LEU A 146 -0.33 5.64 17.39
C LEU A 146 0.37 4.56 18.22
N LEU A 147 0.05 3.28 17.98
CA LEU A 147 0.83 2.20 18.54
C LEU A 147 2.26 2.26 17.96
N PRO A 148 3.29 2.11 18.80
CA PRO A 148 4.65 1.99 18.30
C PRO A 148 4.74 0.78 17.36
N THR A 149 5.46 0.94 16.26
CA THR A 149 5.68 -0.06 15.19
C THR A 149 6.33 -1.35 15.71
N THR A 150 6.86 -1.35 16.92
CA THR A 150 7.39 -2.54 17.60
C THR A 150 6.60 -2.80 18.88
N MET A 151 5.91 -3.95 18.97
CA MET A 151 5.32 -4.41 20.23
C MET A 151 6.33 -5.24 21.02
N VAL A 152 6.53 -4.86 22.28
CA VAL A 152 7.32 -5.66 23.23
C VAL A 152 6.38 -6.65 23.92
N GLY A 153 6.57 -7.93 23.69
CA GLY A 153 5.79 -9.01 24.31
C GLY A 153 6.57 -9.72 25.41
N PHE A 154 5.89 -10.11 26.50
CA PHE A 154 6.51 -10.88 27.57
C PHE A 154 6.41 -12.39 27.30
N GLY A 155 7.54 -13.04 27.07
CA GLY A 155 7.63 -14.48 26.89
C GLY A 155 7.36 -15.21 28.21
N MET A 156 6.25 -15.93 28.30
CA MET A 156 5.88 -16.70 29.52
C MET A 156 6.85 -17.84 29.81
N HIS A 157 7.51 -18.38 28.77
CA HIS A 157 8.39 -19.55 28.88
C HIS A 157 9.79 -19.21 29.38
N ASP A 158 10.33 -18.06 28.98
CA ASP A 158 11.68 -17.61 29.35
C ASP A 158 11.69 -16.37 30.25
N LYS A 159 10.50 -15.84 30.57
CA LYS A 159 10.26 -14.70 31.48
C LYS A 159 11.02 -13.44 31.07
N LYS A 160 11.15 -13.19 29.78
CA LYS A 160 11.84 -12.01 29.23
C LYS A 160 10.91 -11.21 28.32
N TRP A 161 11.19 -9.92 28.24
CA TRP A 161 10.57 -9.03 27.27
C TRP A 161 11.29 -9.20 25.93
N HIS A 162 10.54 -9.66 24.93
CA HIS A 162 11.01 -9.78 23.55
C HIS A 162 10.41 -8.68 22.70
N VAL A 163 11.22 -8.09 21.84
CA VAL A 163 10.71 -7.31 20.72
C VAL A 163 10.19 -8.33 19.71
N ILE A 164 8.88 -8.33 19.46
CA ILE A 164 8.30 -9.22 18.47
C ILE A 164 8.50 -8.56 17.10
N GLU A 165 9.58 -8.92 16.40
CA GLU A 165 9.79 -8.50 15.00
C GLU A 165 8.74 -9.17 14.10
N GLY A 166 8.11 -8.39 13.21
CA GLY A 166 7.09 -8.86 12.28
C GLY A 166 5.64 -8.87 12.79
N LYS A 167 5.36 -8.46 14.04
CA LYS A 167 3.99 -8.19 14.51
C LYS A 167 3.75 -6.69 14.68
N GLY A 168 2.94 -6.11 13.81
CA GLY A 168 2.45 -4.73 13.94
C GLY A 168 3.25 -3.66 13.17
N ASN A 169 4.17 -4.05 12.29
CA ASN A 169 4.87 -3.13 11.37
C ASN A 169 3.96 -2.57 10.26
N GLY A 170 2.79 -3.18 10.05
CA GLY A 170 1.79 -2.70 9.09
C GLY A 170 0.92 -1.59 9.66
N LEU A 171 0.80 -0.46 8.95
CA LEU A 171 -0.18 0.58 9.24
C LEU A 171 -1.52 0.19 8.60
N ILE A 172 -2.47 -0.25 9.41
CA ILE A 172 -3.82 -0.65 8.98
C ILE A 172 -4.81 0.45 9.35
N ILE A 173 -5.43 1.01 8.31
CA ILE A 173 -6.41 2.09 8.42
C ILE A 173 -7.76 1.57 7.96
N LEU A 174 -8.78 1.68 8.81
CA LEU A 174 -10.17 1.41 8.46
C LEU A 174 -10.90 2.73 8.16
N LEU A 175 -11.38 2.90 6.93
CA LEU A 175 -12.27 3.97 6.53
C LEU A 175 -13.70 3.42 6.47
N HIS A 176 -14.60 3.90 7.34
CA HIS A 176 -15.96 3.37 7.41
C HIS A 176 -17.01 4.48 7.42
N GLY A 177 -18.18 4.23 6.80
CA GLY A 177 -19.25 5.22 6.71
C GLY A 177 -20.17 4.95 5.52
N GLY A 178 -21.19 5.78 5.32
CA GLY A 178 -22.15 5.61 4.23
C GLY A 178 -21.51 5.62 2.83
N PRO A 179 -22.21 5.11 1.79
CA PRO A 179 -21.73 5.16 0.43
C PRO A 179 -21.56 6.60 -0.06
N GLY A 180 -20.56 6.84 -0.92
CA GLY A 180 -20.36 8.15 -1.55
C GLY A 180 -19.81 9.25 -0.64
N THR A 181 -19.24 8.91 0.52
CA THR A 181 -18.59 9.86 1.45
C THR A 181 -17.11 10.14 1.16
N GLY A 182 -16.52 9.50 0.15
CA GLY A 182 -15.15 9.76 -0.28
C GLY A 182 -14.08 8.81 0.28
N LYS A 183 -14.44 7.71 0.94
CA LYS A 183 -13.48 6.73 1.51
C LYS A 183 -12.40 6.27 0.52
N THR A 184 -12.81 5.79 -0.66
CA THR A 184 -11.89 5.34 -1.73
C THR A 184 -11.02 6.50 -2.24
N LEU A 185 -11.59 7.70 -2.37
CA LEU A 185 -10.86 8.90 -2.79
C LEU A 185 -9.79 9.27 -1.75
N THR A 186 -10.08 9.15 -0.45
CA THR A 186 -9.07 9.36 0.59
C THR A 186 -7.92 8.38 0.45
N ALA A 187 -8.17 7.12 0.14
CA ALA A 187 -7.11 6.13 -0.07
C ALA A 187 -6.21 6.50 -1.27
N GLU A 188 -6.83 6.94 -2.38
CA GLU A 188 -6.12 7.47 -3.55
C GLU A 188 -5.24 8.68 -3.17
N SER A 189 -5.79 9.65 -2.43
CA SER A 189 -5.04 10.82 -1.96
C SER A 189 -3.91 10.47 -1.00
N VAL A 190 -4.10 9.47 -0.12
CA VAL A 190 -3.04 9.01 0.79
C VAL A 190 -1.88 8.40 0.01
N ALA A 191 -2.17 7.57 -1.01
CA ALA A 191 -1.14 6.99 -1.87
C ALA A 191 -0.36 8.08 -2.64
N GLU A 192 -1.06 9.08 -3.18
CA GLU A 192 -0.46 10.22 -3.87
C GLU A 192 0.46 11.04 -2.94
N LEU A 193 -0.02 11.38 -1.74
CA LEU A 193 0.78 12.10 -0.73
C LEU A 193 2.00 11.31 -0.27
N ALA A 194 1.84 9.99 -0.09
CA ALA A 194 2.93 9.08 0.24
C ALA A 194 3.89 8.82 -0.94
N LYS A 195 3.57 9.30 -2.14
CA LYS A 195 4.29 9.03 -3.40
C LYS A 195 4.52 7.53 -3.64
N LYS A 196 3.52 6.73 -3.29
CA LYS A 196 3.54 5.26 -3.42
C LYS A 196 2.42 4.81 -4.36
N PRO A 197 2.62 3.74 -5.15
CA PRO A 197 1.55 3.21 -5.98
C PRO A 197 0.38 2.72 -5.12
N LEU A 198 -0.85 2.88 -5.60
CA LEU A 198 -2.05 2.32 -4.97
C LEU A 198 -2.35 0.96 -5.60
N TYR A 199 -2.24 -0.11 -4.82
CA TYR A 199 -2.66 -1.44 -5.23
C TYR A 199 -4.07 -1.71 -4.71
N ARG A 200 -5.06 -1.60 -5.59
CA ARG A 200 -6.47 -1.78 -5.24
C ARG A 200 -6.92 -3.23 -5.48
N VAL A 201 -7.49 -3.82 -4.44
CA VAL A 201 -8.13 -5.13 -4.43
C VAL A 201 -9.58 -4.95 -4.00
N THR A 202 -10.52 -5.43 -4.81
CA THR A 202 -11.95 -5.41 -4.45
C THR A 202 -12.33 -6.74 -3.81
N CYS A 203 -13.02 -6.71 -2.68
CA CYS A 203 -13.34 -7.92 -1.93
C CYS A 203 -14.26 -8.90 -2.69
N GLY A 204 -14.98 -8.42 -3.72
CA GLY A 204 -15.71 -9.28 -4.65
C GLY A 204 -14.81 -10.17 -5.53
N ASP A 205 -13.54 -9.80 -5.72
CA ASP A 205 -12.59 -10.53 -6.57
C ASP A 205 -11.86 -11.66 -5.83
N ILE A 206 -11.94 -11.66 -4.49
CA ILE A 206 -11.15 -12.54 -3.60
C ILE A 206 -11.75 -13.95 -3.50
N GLY A 207 -13.02 -14.13 -3.91
CA GLY A 207 -13.74 -15.41 -3.86
C GLY A 207 -14.46 -15.65 -2.53
N THR A 208 -15.14 -16.80 -2.41
CA THR A 208 -15.96 -17.16 -1.24
C THR A 208 -15.38 -18.32 -0.43
N ASP A 209 -14.34 -18.98 -0.93
CA ASP A 209 -13.71 -20.13 -0.26
C ASP A 209 -12.49 -19.68 0.57
N PRO A 210 -12.36 -20.08 1.85
CA PRO A 210 -11.26 -19.66 2.71
C PRO A 210 -9.85 -19.94 2.19
N GLU A 211 -9.61 -21.08 1.56
CA GLU A 211 -8.28 -21.42 1.04
C GLU A 211 -7.93 -20.56 -0.18
N SER A 212 -8.91 -20.30 -1.04
CA SER A 212 -8.75 -19.39 -2.18
C SER A 212 -8.46 -17.95 -1.74
N VAL A 213 -9.16 -17.49 -0.70
CA VAL A 213 -9.01 -16.16 -0.11
C VAL A 213 -7.64 -16.00 0.54
N GLU A 214 -7.16 -17.00 1.28
CA GLU A 214 -5.82 -16.98 1.90
C GLU A 214 -4.73 -16.82 0.84
N LYS A 215 -4.74 -17.67 -0.19
CA LYS A 215 -3.74 -17.63 -1.28
C LYS A 215 -3.79 -16.31 -2.06
N TYR A 216 -4.98 -15.78 -2.30
CA TYR A 216 -5.15 -14.51 -3.01
C TYR A 216 -4.60 -13.35 -2.18
N LEU A 217 -4.93 -13.28 -0.89
CA LEU A 217 -4.43 -12.24 0.02
C LEU A 217 -2.92 -12.33 0.17
N GLU A 218 -2.34 -13.53 0.35
CA GLU A 218 -0.88 -13.72 0.38
C GLU A 218 -0.21 -13.18 -0.87
N SER A 219 -0.77 -13.49 -2.05
CA SER A 219 -0.25 -13.00 -3.33
C SER A 219 -0.37 -11.47 -3.44
N ALA A 220 -1.51 -10.91 -3.04
CA ALA A 220 -1.76 -9.48 -3.05
C ALA A 220 -0.82 -8.73 -2.11
N PHE A 221 -0.60 -9.27 -0.91
CA PHE A 221 0.31 -8.70 0.09
C PHE A 221 1.74 -8.75 -0.39
N TYR A 222 2.18 -9.88 -0.96
CA TYR A 222 3.50 -10.02 -1.55
C TYR A 222 3.77 -8.99 -2.65
N ILE A 223 2.82 -8.80 -3.58
CA ILE A 223 2.92 -7.78 -4.64
C ILE A 223 2.99 -6.37 -4.03
N ALA A 224 2.13 -6.06 -3.06
CA ALA A 224 2.13 -4.76 -2.41
C ALA A 224 3.44 -4.46 -1.68
N THR A 225 4.04 -5.46 -1.02
CA THR A 225 5.34 -5.33 -0.36
C THR A 225 6.47 -5.11 -1.37
N ILE A 226 6.53 -5.86 -2.47
CA ILE A 226 7.57 -5.67 -3.52
C ILE A 226 7.48 -4.28 -4.14
N TRP A 227 6.27 -3.80 -4.41
CA TRP A 227 6.05 -2.49 -5.03
C TRP A 227 6.09 -1.33 -4.02
N GLU A 228 6.30 -1.64 -2.73
CA GLU A 228 6.16 -0.71 -1.63
C GLU A 228 4.86 0.11 -1.68
N ALA A 229 3.78 -0.53 -2.16
CA ALA A 229 2.50 0.07 -2.49
C ALA A 229 1.64 0.32 -1.24
N VAL A 230 0.73 1.28 -1.34
CA VAL A 230 -0.43 1.35 -0.44
C VAL A 230 -1.44 0.31 -0.92
N LEU A 231 -1.73 -0.68 -0.08
CA LEU A 231 -2.74 -1.69 -0.37
C LEU A 231 -4.12 -1.16 0.00
N LEU A 232 -5.07 -1.16 -0.93
CA LEU A 232 -6.46 -0.80 -0.69
C LEU A 232 -7.35 -2.02 -0.85
N LEU A 233 -7.99 -2.45 0.24
CA LEU A 233 -9.05 -3.46 0.22
C LEU A 233 -10.40 -2.74 0.25
N ASP A 234 -10.99 -2.61 -0.93
CA ASP A 234 -12.26 -1.90 -1.13
C ASP A 234 -13.45 -2.83 -0.85
N GLU A 235 -14.49 -2.30 -0.21
CA GLU A 235 -15.75 -3.00 0.12
C GLU A 235 -15.57 -4.25 0.98
N SER A 236 -14.72 -4.15 2.01
CA SER A 236 -14.36 -5.24 2.94
C SER A 236 -15.46 -5.64 3.95
N ASP A 237 -16.72 -5.28 3.68
CA ASP A 237 -17.86 -5.49 4.59
C ASP A 237 -18.04 -6.96 4.99
N VAL A 238 -17.83 -7.89 4.05
CA VAL A 238 -17.99 -9.34 4.27
C VAL A 238 -16.99 -9.86 5.31
N PHE A 239 -15.76 -9.34 5.28
CA PHE A 239 -14.68 -9.76 6.18
C PHE A 239 -14.76 -9.06 7.53
N LEU A 240 -15.32 -7.85 7.59
CA LEU A 240 -15.35 -7.03 8.80
C LEU A 240 -16.57 -7.29 9.70
N GLU A 241 -17.64 -7.88 9.17
CA GLU A 241 -18.89 -8.06 9.90
C GLU A 241 -18.82 -9.15 10.98
N GLN A 242 -19.48 -8.94 12.12
CA GLN A 242 -19.52 -9.84 13.28
C GLN A 242 -19.78 -11.31 12.93
N ARG A 243 -19.03 -12.19 13.59
CA ARG A 243 -19.19 -13.64 13.49
C ARG A 243 -20.56 -14.09 14.00
N GLN A 244 -21.26 -14.87 13.20
CA GLN A 244 -22.54 -15.47 13.57
C GLN A 244 -22.38 -16.96 13.88
N LYS A 245 -23.01 -17.46 14.95
CA LYS A 245 -22.89 -18.88 15.34
C LYS A 245 -23.38 -19.87 14.26
N THR A 246 -24.23 -19.40 13.35
CA THR A 246 -24.85 -20.19 12.30
C THR A 246 -24.05 -20.25 11.00
N ASP A 247 -23.07 -19.36 10.82
CA ASP A 247 -22.35 -19.20 9.55
C ASP A 247 -20.87 -19.58 9.70
N LEU A 248 -20.60 -20.88 9.60
CA LEU A 248 -19.25 -21.43 9.79
C LEU A 248 -18.29 -21.01 8.67
N GLU A 249 -18.76 -20.95 7.43
CA GLU A 249 -17.94 -20.60 6.26
C GLU A 249 -17.48 -19.14 6.35
N ARG A 250 -18.40 -18.22 6.64
CA ARG A 250 -18.03 -16.81 6.81
C ARG A 250 -17.13 -16.57 8.02
N ASN A 251 -17.35 -17.27 9.13
CA ASN A 251 -16.46 -17.18 10.28
C ASN A 251 -15.04 -17.67 9.98
N ALA A 252 -14.91 -18.67 9.10
CA ALA A 252 -13.60 -19.11 8.61
C ALA A 252 -12.93 -18.02 7.78
N LEU A 253 -13.66 -17.38 6.85
CA LEU A 253 -13.16 -16.23 6.07
C LEU A 253 -12.66 -15.08 6.96
N VAL A 254 -13.48 -14.67 7.94
CA VAL A 254 -13.12 -13.63 8.91
C VAL A 254 -11.83 -14.01 9.67
N SER A 255 -11.68 -15.28 10.04
CA SER A 255 -10.52 -15.76 10.77
C SER A 255 -9.25 -15.81 9.91
N VAL A 256 -9.35 -16.23 8.65
CA VAL A 256 -8.25 -16.19 7.67
C VAL A 256 -7.82 -14.75 7.43
N PHE A 257 -8.79 -13.87 7.18
CA PHE A 257 -8.52 -12.45 6.93
C PHE A 257 -7.79 -11.79 8.11
N LEU A 258 -8.29 -11.94 9.34
CA LEU A 258 -7.66 -11.40 10.55
C LEU A 258 -6.24 -11.92 10.75
N ARG A 259 -5.99 -13.20 10.45
CA ARG A 259 -4.65 -13.78 10.51
C ARG A 259 -3.74 -13.14 9.46
N ALA A 260 -4.22 -13.00 8.23
CA ALA A 260 -3.45 -12.39 7.14
C ALA A 260 -3.05 -10.94 7.50
N LEU A 261 -3.95 -10.16 8.11
CA LEU A 261 -3.65 -8.79 8.53
C LEU A 261 -2.51 -8.71 9.56
N GLU A 262 -2.33 -9.72 10.42
CA GLU A 262 -1.26 -9.70 11.44
C GLU A 262 0.14 -9.75 10.86
N TYR A 263 0.30 -10.37 9.69
CA TYR A 263 1.60 -10.59 9.04
C TYR A 263 1.90 -9.57 7.94
N TYR A 264 0.97 -8.65 7.64
CA TYR A 264 1.19 -7.66 6.59
C TYR A 264 2.14 -6.55 7.05
N GLU A 265 3.20 -6.34 6.28
CA GLU A 265 4.17 -5.27 6.47
C GLU A 265 3.99 -4.21 5.38
N GLY A 266 3.42 -3.06 5.74
CA GLY A 266 3.15 -1.96 4.79
C GLY A 266 1.97 -1.09 5.20
N ILE A 267 1.56 -0.20 4.29
CA ILE A 267 0.35 0.62 4.48
C ILE A 267 -0.83 -0.10 3.86
N MET A 268 -1.87 -0.39 4.65
CA MET A 268 -3.11 -1.01 4.19
C MET A 268 -4.31 -0.15 4.60
N ILE A 269 -5.20 0.10 3.65
CA ILE A 269 -6.43 0.85 3.83
C ILE A 269 -7.60 -0.08 3.53
N LEU A 270 -8.49 -0.24 4.49
CA LEU A 270 -9.74 -0.99 4.36
C LEU A 270 -10.89 -0.01 4.22
N THR A 271 -11.81 -0.25 3.28
CA THR A 271 -13.07 0.51 3.22
C THR A 271 -14.27 -0.36 3.63
N SER A 272 -15.20 0.24 4.36
CA SER A 272 -16.46 -0.40 4.74
C SER A 272 -17.63 0.57 4.59
N ASN A 273 -18.75 0.07 4.06
CA ASN A 273 -20.00 0.81 3.97
C ASN A 273 -20.92 0.58 5.18
N ARG A 274 -20.61 -0.42 6.01
CA ARG A 274 -21.44 -0.80 7.16
C ARG A 274 -20.89 -0.16 8.44
N VAL A 275 -21.75 0.59 9.13
CA VAL A 275 -21.43 1.23 10.42
C VAL A 275 -22.16 0.44 11.50
N GLY A 276 -21.43 -0.26 12.37
CA GLY A 276 -21.99 -0.72 13.65
C GLY A 276 -21.93 -2.22 13.97
N THR A 277 -21.40 -3.09 13.10
CA THR A 277 -21.30 -4.54 13.37
C THR A 277 -19.92 -5.10 13.06
N PHE A 278 -18.87 -4.44 13.55
CA PHE A 278 -17.51 -4.98 13.45
C PHE A 278 -17.26 -6.08 14.49
N ASP A 279 -16.56 -7.13 14.08
CA ASP A 279 -16.05 -8.14 15.02
C ASP A 279 -15.06 -7.48 16.00
N ASP A 280 -15.15 -7.80 17.28
CA ASP A 280 -14.29 -7.19 18.31
C ASP A 280 -12.80 -7.47 18.06
N ALA A 281 -12.48 -8.58 17.38
CA ALA A 281 -11.11 -8.92 17.00
C ALA A 281 -10.53 -7.97 15.93
N PHE A 282 -11.36 -7.26 15.15
CA PHE A 282 -10.86 -6.21 14.25
C PHE A 282 -10.42 -4.98 15.01
N ARG A 283 -11.15 -4.59 16.06
CA ARG A 283 -10.85 -3.37 16.81
C ARG A 283 -9.45 -3.40 17.42
N SER A 284 -8.97 -4.57 17.82
CA SER A 284 -7.62 -4.73 18.39
C SER A 284 -6.49 -4.79 17.37
N ARG A 285 -6.80 -4.88 16.07
CA ARG A 285 -5.81 -5.00 14.97
C ARG A 285 -5.75 -3.78 14.07
N MET A 286 -6.73 -2.88 14.13
CA MET A 286 -6.70 -1.61 13.41
C MET A 286 -5.92 -0.57 14.22
N GLN A 287 -4.92 0.07 13.62
CA GLN A 287 -4.22 1.19 14.27
C GLN A 287 -5.06 2.47 14.17
N LEU A 288 -5.78 2.67 13.06
CA LEU A 288 -6.62 3.83 12.86
C LEU A 288 -7.98 3.44 12.28
N ALA A 289 -9.06 3.92 12.89
CA ALA A 289 -10.41 3.79 12.35
C ALA A 289 -11.03 5.19 12.19
N LEU A 290 -11.29 5.59 10.94
CA LEU A 290 -11.86 6.87 10.58
C LEU A 290 -13.32 6.71 10.16
N TYR A 291 -14.21 7.35 10.92
CA TYR A 291 -15.63 7.42 10.62
C TYR A 291 -15.93 8.58 9.65
N TYR A 292 -16.64 8.26 8.57
CA TYR A 292 -17.15 9.20 7.58
C TYR A 292 -18.64 9.42 7.82
N PRO A 293 -19.03 10.49 8.52
CA PRO A 293 -20.44 10.81 8.71
C PRO A 293 -21.11 11.14 7.37
N PRO A 294 -22.46 11.05 7.31
CA PRO A 294 -23.22 11.61 6.20
C PRO A 294 -22.83 13.08 5.97
N LEU A 295 -22.77 13.48 4.70
CA LEU A 295 -22.40 14.85 4.33
C LEU A 295 -23.46 15.83 4.84
N ASP A 296 -23.03 16.85 5.57
CA ASP A 296 -23.87 17.99 5.95
C ASP A 296 -24.02 19.00 4.80
N GLU A 297 -24.89 20.00 4.95
CA GLU A 297 -25.10 21.03 3.93
C GLU A 297 -23.79 21.75 3.57
N LYS A 298 -22.92 21.99 4.56
CA LYS A 298 -21.62 22.65 4.36
C LYS A 298 -20.65 21.77 3.57
N GLY A 299 -20.60 20.48 3.87
CA GLY A 299 -19.80 19.49 3.13
C GLY A 299 -20.27 19.36 1.69
N ARG A 300 -21.59 19.27 1.47
CA ARG A 300 -22.16 19.25 0.11
C ARG A 300 -21.88 20.53 -0.66
N MET A 301 -21.96 21.69 -0.01
CA MET A 301 -21.60 22.98 -0.61
C MET A 301 -20.13 23.02 -1.06
N THR A 302 -19.24 22.48 -0.23
CA THR A 302 -17.80 22.37 -0.56
C THR A 302 -17.60 21.47 -1.78
N ILE A 303 -18.27 20.31 -1.82
CA ILE A 303 -18.21 19.38 -2.96
C ILE A 303 -18.72 20.03 -4.24
N TRP A 304 -19.87 20.72 -4.19
CA TRP A 304 -20.41 21.46 -5.34
C TRP A 304 -19.43 22.52 -5.83
N THR A 305 -18.84 23.29 -4.92
CA THR A 305 -17.87 24.33 -5.25
C THR A 305 -16.62 23.74 -5.91
N ASN A 306 -16.11 22.61 -5.39
CA ASN A 306 -14.96 21.91 -5.97
C ASN A 306 -15.24 21.42 -7.39
N PHE A 307 -16.41 20.82 -7.64
CA PHE A 307 -16.76 20.40 -9.00
C PHE A 307 -16.95 21.58 -9.95
N ILE A 308 -17.54 22.69 -9.49
CA ILE A 308 -17.68 23.90 -10.31
C ILE A 308 -16.30 24.49 -10.65
N TYR A 309 -15.37 24.47 -9.69
CA TYR A 309 -13.98 24.89 -9.93
C TYR A 309 -13.30 24.00 -10.98
N LEU A 310 -13.46 22.67 -10.90
CA LEU A 310 -12.93 21.74 -11.91
C LEU A 310 -13.51 22.02 -13.30
N LEU A 311 -14.82 22.27 -13.41
CA LEU A 311 -15.46 22.62 -14.69
C LEU A 311 -14.92 23.94 -15.27
N GLU A 312 -14.59 24.91 -14.42
CA GLU A 312 -14.01 26.17 -14.84
C GLU A 312 -12.58 26.01 -15.35
N GLU A 313 -11.76 25.19 -14.70
CA GLU A 313 -10.41 24.88 -15.16
C GLU A 313 -10.44 24.11 -16.50
N GLU A 314 -11.29 23.08 -16.62
CA GLU A 314 -11.51 22.36 -17.88
C GLU A 314 -11.90 23.32 -19.03
N GLN A 315 -12.78 24.28 -18.75
CA GLN A 315 -13.22 25.24 -19.76
C GLN A 315 -12.11 26.20 -20.20
N LYS A 316 -11.23 26.63 -19.27
CA LYS A 316 -10.07 27.48 -19.62
C LYS A 316 -9.08 26.77 -20.54
N GLU A 317 -8.90 25.47 -20.38
CA GLU A 317 -8.07 24.65 -21.28
C GLU A 317 -8.73 24.50 -22.67
N LEU A 318 -10.06 24.29 -22.69
CA LEU A 318 -10.86 24.14 -23.93
C LEU A 318 -10.93 25.43 -24.77
N ASP A 319 -10.95 26.61 -24.15
CA ASP A 319 -11.01 27.89 -24.86
C ASP A 319 -9.78 28.14 -25.77
N GLN A 320 -8.70 27.36 -25.62
CA GLN A 320 -7.54 27.38 -26.52
C GLN A 320 -7.72 26.51 -27.78
N ALA A 321 -8.74 25.65 -27.82
CA ALA A 321 -8.98 24.65 -28.86
C ALA A 321 -10.43 24.69 -29.38
N THR A 322 -10.79 25.70 -30.18
CA THR A 322 -12.03 25.76 -31.01
C THR A 322 -13.30 25.21 -30.31
N SER A 323 -13.75 25.87 -29.25
CA SER A 323 -14.93 25.44 -28.47
C SER A 323 -16.24 25.61 -29.24
N ASN A 324 -16.99 24.52 -29.39
CA ASN A 324 -18.41 24.57 -29.77
C ASN A 324 -19.25 24.99 -28.55
N GLU A 325 -20.33 25.76 -28.77
CA GLU A 325 -21.21 26.25 -27.69
C GLU A 325 -21.76 25.12 -26.77
N LYS A 326 -21.92 23.91 -27.32
CA LYS A 326 -22.37 22.70 -26.61
C LYS A 326 -21.39 22.19 -25.54
N ASP A 327 -20.11 22.55 -25.63
CA ASP A 327 -19.08 22.12 -24.69
C ASP A 327 -18.81 23.19 -23.61
N MET A 328 -19.48 24.34 -23.68
CA MET A 328 -19.37 25.42 -22.69
C MET A 328 -20.27 25.19 -21.46
N VAL A 329 -19.88 25.77 -20.34
CA VAL A 329 -20.59 25.73 -19.06
C VAL A 329 -20.83 27.15 -18.55
N ASP A 330 -22.05 27.46 -18.13
CA ASP A 330 -22.34 28.72 -17.42
C ASP A 330 -21.91 28.60 -15.94
N ILE A 331 -20.62 28.82 -15.70
CA ILE A 331 -20.00 28.74 -14.37
C ILE A 331 -20.65 29.75 -13.39
N GLN A 332 -21.02 30.94 -13.85
CA GLN A 332 -21.62 31.96 -12.99
C GLN A 332 -23.01 31.54 -12.50
N ASP A 333 -23.82 30.98 -13.38
CA ASP A 333 -25.13 30.43 -13.04
C ASP A 333 -25.01 29.26 -12.04
N LEU A 334 -24.08 28.33 -12.27
CA LEU A 334 -23.84 27.21 -11.35
C LEU A 334 -23.37 27.68 -9.97
N ARG A 335 -22.46 28.66 -9.89
CA ARG A 335 -22.00 29.24 -8.61
C ARG A 335 -23.14 29.90 -7.83
N ARG A 336 -24.05 30.61 -8.53
CA ARG A 336 -25.24 31.22 -7.89
C ARG A 336 -26.20 30.17 -7.35
N MET A 337 -26.33 29.04 -8.04
CA MET A 337 -27.25 27.98 -7.67
C MET A 337 -26.67 26.99 -6.65
N ALA A 338 -25.34 26.89 -6.51
CA ALA A 338 -24.67 25.97 -5.58
C ALA A 338 -25.25 25.95 -4.14
N PRO A 339 -25.57 27.10 -3.48
CA PRO A 339 -26.20 27.08 -2.15
C PRO A 339 -27.56 26.38 -2.13
N VAL A 340 -28.34 26.49 -3.21
CA VAL A 340 -29.66 25.85 -3.31
C VAL A 340 -29.49 24.35 -3.57
N LEU A 341 -28.55 23.97 -4.43
CA LEU A 341 -28.26 22.56 -4.73
C LEU A 341 -27.68 21.81 -3.53
N ALA A 342 -26.92 22.50 -2.66
CA ALA A 342 -26.32 21.93 -1.46
C ALA A 342 -27.34 21.58 -0.35
N LYS A 343 -28.53 22.18 -0.37
CA LYS A 343 -29.60 21.85 0.58
C LYS A 343 -30.15 20.44 0.37
N GLU A 344 -30.01 19.93 -0.85
CA GLU A 344 -30.48 18.61 -1.21
C GLU A 344 -29.59 17.51 -0.63
N ASN A 345 -30.20 16.43 -0.14
CA ASN A 345 -29.51 15.37 0.57
C ASN A 345 -28.84 14.36 -0.38
N PHE A 346 -27.89 14.83 -1.20
CA PHE A 346 -27.10 13.97 -2.08
C PHE A 346 -25.72 13.66 -1.49
N ASN A 347 -25.28 12.41 -1.66
CA ASN A 347 -23.90 11.99 -1.41
C ASN A 347 -22.95 12.44 -2.54
N GLY A 348 -21.64 12.37 -2.32
CA GLY A 348 -20.65 12.83 -3.28
C GLY A 348 -20.69 12.09 -4.64
N ARG A 349 -21.05 10.79 -4.64
CA ARG A 349 -21.21 10.00 -5.87
C ARG A 349 -22.43 10.47 -6.67
N GLN A 350 -23.54 10.73 -6.00
CA GLN A 350 -24.75 11.26 -6.63
C GLN A 350 -24.51 12.66 -7.20
N ILE A 351 -23.83 13.56 -6.47
CA ILE A 351 -23.46 14.90 -6.98
C ILE A 351 -22.63 14.79 -8.26
N ARG A 352 -21.61 13.92 -8.28
CA ARG A 352 -20.79 13.66 -9.49
C ARG A 352 -21.63 13.16 -10.66
N ASN A 353 -22.54 12.20 -10.41
CA ASN A 353 -23.42 11.64 -11.43
C ASN A 353 -24.37 12.70 -12.00
N VAL A 354 -24.94 13.54 -11.14
CA VAL A 354 -25.81 14.65 -11.54
C VAL A 354 -25.07 15.61 -12.47
N ILE A 355 -23.85 16.02 -12.11
CA ILE A 355 -23.05 16.94 -12.93
C ILE A 355 -22.71 16.32 -14.28
N THR A 356 -22.29 15.04 -14.28
CA THR A 356 -21.90 14.32 -15.50
C THR A 356 -23.09 14.17 -16.45
N THR A 357 -24.25 13.76 -15.93
CA THR A 357 -25.48 13.60 -16.72
C THR A 357 -26.03 14.94 -17.19
N ALA A 358 -25.96 16.00 -16.37
CA ALA A 358 -26.35 17.34 -16.79
C ALA A 358 -25.45 17.86 -17.92
N ARG A 359 -24.15 17.56 -17.90
CA ARG A 359 -23.22 17.87 -18.99
C ARG A 359 -23.59 17.12 -20.27
N GLN A 360 -23.90 15.83 -20.16
CA GLN A 360 -24.35 15.04 -21.32
C GLN A 360 -25.67 15.55 -21.90
N LEU A 361 -26.62 15.95 -21.05
CA LEU A 361 -27.90 16.53 -21.47
C LEU A 361 -27.71 17.86 -22.22
N ALA A 362 -26.82 18.73 -21.72
CA ALA A 362 -26.48 19.98 -22.39
C ALA A 362 -25.88 19.72 -23.78
N ARG A 363 -24.92 18.81 -23.88
CA ARG A 363 -24.30 18.39 -25.16
C ARG A 363 -25.31 17.81 -26.14
N PHE A 364 -26.23 16.97 -25.65
CA PHE A 364 -27.29 16.38 -26.47
C PHE A 364 -28.26 17.43 -27.01
N THR A 365 -28.63 18.42 -26.19
CA THR A 365 -29.50 19.53 -26.61
C THR A 365 -28.77 20.59 -27.43
N GLY A 366 -27.45 20.47 -27.61
CA GLY A 366 -26.63 21.41 -28.36
C GLY A 366 -26.48 22.78 -27.70
N ARG A 367 -26.67 22.85 -26.38
CA ARG A 367 -26.60 24.09 -25.59
C ARG A 367 -25.49 24.00 -24.56
N ARG A 368 -25.02 25.15 -24.09
CA ARG A 368 -24.13 25.22 -22.93
C ARG A 368 -24.82 24.65 -21.68
N MET A 369 -24.06 24.08 -20.77
CA MET A 369 -24.57 23.57 -19.51
C MET A 369 -24.98 24.73 -18.60
N GLU A 370 -26.14 24.61 -17.96
CA GLU A 370 -26.76 25.63 -17.11
C GLU A 370 -27.37 24.92 -15.88
N SER A 371 -27.69 25.67 -14.83
CA SER A 371 -28.32 25.14 -13.62
C SER A 371 -29.65 24.43 -13.87
N LYS A 372 -30.39 24.79 -14.93
CA LYS A 372 -31.63 24.10 -15.35
C LYS A 372 -31.38 22.64 -15.71
N HIS A 373 -30.26 22.34 -16.37
CA HIS A 373 -29.87 20.96 -16.71
C HIS A 373 -29.55 20.17 -15.44
N VAL A 374 -28.85 20.80 -14.49
CA VAL A 374 -28.51 20.22 -13.18
C VAL A 374 -29.78 19.93 -12.37
N GLN A 375 -30.67 20.92 -12.22
CA GLN A 375 -31.94 20.77 -11.52
C GLN A 375 -32.82 19.68 -12.13
N ARG A 376 -32.90 19.60 -13.47
CA ARG A 376 -33.67 18.56 -14.15
C ARG A 376 -33.10 17.17 -13.85
N THR A 377 -31.78 17.04 -13.86
CA THR A 377 -31.10 15.78 -13.56
C THR A 377 -31.28 15.37 -12.10
N MET A 378 -31.21 16.34 -11.18
CA MET A 378 -31.49 16.10 -9.76
C MET A 378 -32.93 15.67 -9.53
N ALA A 379 -33.90 16.30 -10.19
CA ALA A 379 -35.31 15.93 -10.06
C ALA A 379 -35.55 14.46 -10.47
N VAL A 380 -34.95 14.02 -11.57
CA VAL A 380 -35.02 12.61 -12.01
C VAL A 380 -34.32 11.67 -11.02
N ALA A 381 -33.16 12.07 -10.49
CA ALA A 381 -32.45 11.28 -9.48
C ALA A 381 -33.28 11.11 -8.19
N LYS A 382 -33.96 12.17 -7.74
CA LYS A 382 -34.86 12.09 -6.58
C LYS A 382 -36.07 11.20 -6.84
N GLU A 383 -36.70 11.32 -8.01
CA GLU A 383 -37.86 10.49 -8.36
C GLU A 383 -37.50 8.99 -8.32
N PHE A 384 -36.29 8.65 -8.76
CA PHE A 384 -35.77 7.29 -8.65
C PHE A 384 -35.51 6.86 -7.19
N GLU A 385 -34.93 7.73 -6.37
CA GLU A 385 -34.71 7.45 -4.93
C GLU A 385 -36.04 7.26 -4.19
N ASP A 386 -37.00 8.16 -4.40
CA ASP A 386 -38.35 8.06 -3.84
C ASP A 386 -39.04 6.76 -4.29
N TYR A 387 -38.80 6.31 -5.53
CA TYR A 387 -39.30 5.03 -6.03
C TYR A 387 -38.64 3.84 -5.34
N VAL A 388 -37.31 3.86 -5.18
CA VAL A 388 -36.55 2.79 -4.51
C VAL A 388 -36.93 2.68 -3.03
N ASP A 389 -37.09 3.81 -2.33
CA ASP A 389 -37.49 3.82 -0.92
C ASP A 389 -38.91 3.27 -0.75
N LYS A 390 -39.85 3.65 -1.61
CA LYS A 390 -41.21 3.06 -1.64
C LYS A 390 -41.20 1.56 -1.92
N ALA A 391 -40.36 1.10 -2.84
CA ALA A 391 -40.24 -0.31 -3.19
C ALA A 391 -39.57 -1.15 -2.07
N ARG A 392 -38.72 -0.53 -1.24
CA ARG A 392 -38.16 -1.17 -0.04
C ARG A 392 -39.21 -1.34 1.07
N ASP A 393 -40.11 -0.38 1.22
CA ASP A 393 -41.17 -0.40 2.23
C ASP A 393 -42.36 -1.30 1.84
N ASP A 394 -42.64 -1.48 0.54
CA ASP A 394 -43.66 -2.40 0.02
C ASP A 394 -43.17 -3.16 -1.24
N PRO A 395 -42.69 -4.41 -1.08
CA PRO A 395 -42.18 -5.23 -2.19
C PRO A 395 -43.20 -5.55 -3.28
N ASN A 396 -44.51 -5.41 -3.02
CA ASN A 396 -45.57 -5.75 -3.98
C ASN A 396 -45.85 -4.63 -4.99
N ILE A 397 -45.28 -3.44 -4.83
CA ILE A 397 -45.41 -2.33 -5.80
C ILE A 397 -44.67 -2.66 -7.11
N LEU A 398 -43.66 -3.54 -7.06
CA LEU A 398 -42.76 -3.88 -8.16
C LEU A 398 -43.46 -4.53 -9.38
N GLU A 399 -44.62 -5.17 -9.21
CA GLU A 399 -45.31 -5.87 -10.31
C GLU A 399 -46.38 -5.03 -11.04
N SER A 400 -46.71 -3.83 -10.58
CA SER A 400 -47.86 -3.07 -11.11
C SER A 400 -47.51 -1.95 -12.10
N SER A 401 -46.22 -1.72 -12.37
CA SER A 401 -45.73 -0.54 -13.11
C SER A 401 -44.82 -0.85 -14.32
N LEU A 402 -44.70 -2.12 -14.72
CA LEU A 402 -44.15 -2.54 -16.01
C LEU A 402 -45.29 -2.93 -16.95
#